data_AF-A0A540V8P0-F1
#
_entry.id   AF-A0A540V8P0-F1
#
_cell.length_a   1.000
_cell.length_b   1.000
_cell.length_c   1.000
_cell.angle_alpha   90.00
_cell.angle_beta   90.00
_cell.angle_gamma   90.00
#
_symmetry.space_group_name_H-M   'P 1'
#
loop_
_entity.id
_entity.type
_entity.pdbx_description
1 polymer ?
#
loop_
_entity_poly.entity_id
_entity_poly.type
_entity_poly.pdbx_seq_one_letter_code
_entity_poly.pdbx_strand_id
1 'polypeptide(L)'
;REYVQVLRLLETFGLDDLHAAVKQALRLRATGFDAIKHILLCRIEKRPPKLDLASYPYLPRADVETTSAASYMALMTEATE
;
A
#
# COMPACT_ATOMS: atom_id res chain seq x y z
N ARG A 1 17.98 -6.40 -4.69
CA ARG A 1 17.81 -5.16 -5.49
C ARG A 1 17.06 -4.11 -4.68
N GLU A 2 15.87 -4.44 -4.16
CA GLU A 2 15.05 -3.50 -3.36
C GLU A 2 15.74 -2.96 -2.12
N TYR A 3 16.50 -3.78 -1.38
CA TYR A 3 17.22 -3.31 -0.19
C TYR A 3 18.15 -2.12 -0.49
N VAL A 4 18.89 -2.16 -1.60
CA VAL A 4 19.74 -1.05 -2.03
C VAL A 4 18.89 0.15 -2.41
N GLN A 5 17.76 -0.04 -3.12
CA GLN A 5 16.85 1.05 -3.47
C GLN A 5 16.25 1.74 -2.22
N VAL A 6 15.91 0.97 -1.19
CA VAL A 6 15.44 1.50 0.09
C VAL A 6 16.53 2.31 0.78
N LEU A 7 17.77 1.83 0.79
CA LEU A 7 18.90 2.60 1.35
C LEU A 7 19.14 3.91 0.58
N ARG A 8 18.95 3.92 -0.74
CA ARG A 8 19.07 5.16 -1.56
C ARG A 8 18.02 6.21 -1.21
N LEU A 9 16.93 5.87 -0.52
CA LEU A 9 15.99 6.88 -0.02
C LEU A 9 16.67 7.82 1.00
N LEU A 10 17.74 7.38 1.67
CA LEU A 10 18.53 8.24 2.57
C LEU A 10 19.27 9.37 1.84
N GLU A 11 19.39 9.31 0.51
CA GLU A 11 19.93 10.41 -0.29
C GLU A 11 19.01 11.64 -0.28
N THR A 12 17.71 11.46 0.03
CA THR A 12 16.69 12.54 -0.01
C THR A 12 15.94 12.71 1.31
N PHE A 13 15.77 11.63 2.08
CA PHE A 13 14.93 11.60 3.28
C PHE A 13 15.74 11.32 4.55
N GLY A 14 15.23 11.78 5.69
CA GLY A 14 15.87 11.56 7.00
C GLY A 14 15.84 10.09 7.44
N LEU A 15 16.86 9.69 8.20
CA LEU A 15 16.98 8.32 8.74
C LEU A 15 15.79 7.95 9.64
N ASP A 16 15.33 8.88 10.49
CA ASP A 16 14.22 8.64 11.41
C ASP A 16 12.91 8.39 10.67
N ASP A 17 12.65 9.15 9.61
CA ASP A 17 11.46 8.98 8.77
C ASP A 17 11.51 7.66 8.01
N LEU A 18 12.66 7.33 7.41
CA LEU A 18 12.84 6.05 6.70
C LEU A 18 12.71 4.86 7.65
N HIS A 19 13.32 4.93 8.84
CA HIS A 19 13.24 3.87 9.84
C HIS A 19 11.81 3.63 10.30
N ALA A 20 11.07 4.71 10.56
CA ALA A 20 9.67 4.60 10.93
C ALA A 20 8.81 4.04 9.79
N ALA A 21 9.07 4.43 8.54
CA ALA A 21 8.40 3.88 7.36
C ALA A 21 8.67 2.38 7.19
N VAL A 22 9.92 1.93 7.35
CA VAL A 22 10.30 0.51 7.29
C VAL A 22 9.62 -0.29 8.42
N LYS A 23 9.58 0.24 9.65
CA LYS A 23 8.84 -0.41 10.76
C LYS A 23 7.36 -0.58 10.44
N GLN A 24 6.74 0.43 9.82
CA GLN A 24 5.35 0.36 9.42
C GLN A 24 5.13 -0.64 8.27
N ALA A 25 6.00 -0.64 7.27
CA ALA A 25 5.98 -1.61 6.16
C ALA A 25 6.07 -3.06 6.66
N LEU A 26 6.93 -3.33 7.65
CA LEU A 26 7.03 -4.64 8.29
C LEU A 26 5.74 -5.06 9.00
N ARG A 27 5.08 -4.14 9.72
CA ARG A 27 3.78 -4.40 10.36
C ARG A 27 2.69 -4.74 9.34
N LEU A 28 2.71 -4.08 8.19
CA LEU A 28 1.76 -4.30 7.10
C LEU A 28 2.12 -5.49 6.19
N ARG A 29 3.27 -6.14 6.42
CA ARG A 29 3.84 -7.17 5.52
C ARG A 29 4.01 -6.68 4.07
N ALA A 30 4.30 -5.40 3.88
CA ALA A 30 4.45 -4.75 2.57
C ALA A 30 5.87 -4.17 2.42
N THR A 31 6.87 -5.05 2.26
CA THR A 31 8.30 -4.68 2.30
C THR A 31 8.89 -4.30 0.93
N GLY A 32 8.07 -4.25 -0.12
CA GLY A 32 8.52 -3.82 -1.44
C GLY A 32 8.99 -2.36 -1.45
N PHE A 33 9.90 -2.02 -2.35
CA PHE A 33 10.48 -0.67 -2.42
C PHE A 33 9.39 0.41 -2.57
N ASP A 34 8.44 0.22 -3.48
CA ASP A 34 7.38 1.20 -3.74
C ASP A 34 6.43 1.35 -2.54
N ALA A 35 6.18 0.27 -1.80
CA ALA A 35 5.39 0.31 -0.58
C ALA A 35 6.08 1.14 0.51
N ILE A 36 7.39 0.91 0.74
CA ILE A 36 8.17 1.68 1.72
C ILE A 36 8.24 3.15 1.31
N LYS A 37 8.51 3.45 0.03
CA LYS A 37 8.55 4.81 -0.49
C LYS A 37 7.20 5.53 -0.31
N HIS A 38 6.09 4.83 -0.55
CA HIS A 38 4.76 5.41 -0.39
C HIS A 38 4.45 5.70 1.08
N ILE A 39 4.72 4.75 1.99
CA ILE A 39 4.56 4.95 3.44
C ILE A 39 5.40 6.14 3.93
N LEU A 40 6.64 6.25 3.46
CA LEU A 40 7.54 7.36 3.77
C LEU A 40 6.98 8.71 3.32
N LEU A 41 6.53 8.80 2.07
CA LEU A 41 5.91 10.01 1.52
C LEU A 41 4.68 10.43 2.32
N CYS A 42 3.77 9.49 2.61
CA CYS A 42 2.56 9.78 3.39
C CYS A 42 2.89 10.28 4.81
N ARG A 43 3.95 9.75 5.42
CA ARG A 43 4.42 10.18 6.74
C ARG A 43 4.91 11.62 6.72
N ILE A 44 5.72 11.98 5.72
CA ILE A 44 6.31 13.33 5.59
C ILE A 44 5.22 14.35 5.24
N GLU A 45 4.37 14.03 4.27
CA GLU A 45 3.32 14.92 3.81
C GLU A 45 2.14 15.05 4.79
N LYS A 46 2.08 14.18 5.81
CA LYS A 46 0.94 14.05 6.74
C LYS A 46 -0.39 13.88 6.02
N ARG A 47 -0.35 13.21 4.86
CA ARG A 47 -1.52 12.91 4.02
C ARG A 47 -1.89 11.44 4.14
N PRO A 48 -3.19 11.11 4.16
CA PRO A 48 -3.60 9.72 4.15
C PRO A 48 -3.05 9.04 2.88
N PRO A 49 -2.57 7.78 2.98
CA PRO A 49 -2.11 7.04 1.83
C PRO A 49 -3.24 6.90 0.81
N LYS A 50 -3.00 7.45 -0.38
CA LYS A 50 -3.88 7.29 -1.54
C LYS A 50 -3.21 6.32 -2.49
N LEU A 51 -3.78 5.12 -2.58
CA LEU A 51 -3.39 4.16 -3.59
C LEU A 51 -4.03 4.57 -4.92
N ASP A 52 -3.24 5.23 -5.76
CA ASP A 52 -3.63 5.48 -7.15
C ASP A 52 -3.10 4.34 -8.04
N LEU A 53 -4.00 3.44 -8.44
CA LEU A 53 -3.67 2.32 -9.31
C LEU A 53 -3.28 2.77 -10.74
N ALA A 54 -3.70 3.98 -11.16
CA ALA A 54 -3.35 4.52 -12.48
C ALA A 54 -1.87 4.89 -12.59
N SER A 55 -1.19 5.11 -11.45
CA SER A 55 0.24 5.42 -11.38
C SER A 55 1.15 4.20 -11.61
N TYR A 56 0.60 2.99 -11.78
CA TYR A 56 1.34 1.74 -11.95
C TYR A 56 1.15 1.14 -13.36
N PRO A 57 2.04 1.44 -14.33
CA PRO A 57 1.84 1.07 -15.75
C PRO A 57 1.82 -0.44 -16.01
N TYR A 58 2.40 -1.21 -15.10
CA TYR A 58 2.51 -2.67 -15.20
C TYR A 58 1.35 -3.41 -14.52
N LEU A 59 0.49 -2.70 -13.79
CA LEU A 59 -0.65 -3.30 -13.13
C LEU A 59 -1.83 -3.33 -14.11
N PRO A 60 -2.54 -4.48 -14.26
CA PRO A 60 -3.77 -4.50 -15.03
C PRO A 60 -4.79 -3.53 -14.43
N ARG A 61 -5.57 -2.86 -15.29
CA ARG A 61 -6.67 -2.00 -14.82
C ARG A 61 -7.66 -2.87 -14.04
N ALA A 62 -7.95 -2.48 -12.81
CA ALA A 62 -8.99 -3.12 -12.02
C ALA A 62 -10.34 -2.74 -12.63
N ASP A 63 -10.98 -3.68 -13.31
CA ASP A 63 -12.39 -3.59 -13.68
C ASP A 63 -13.20 -4.19 -12.54
N VAL A 64 -13.85 -3.34 -11.75
CA VAL A 64 -14.60 -3.75 -10.56
C VAL A 64 -16.07 -3.43 -10.81
N GLU A 65 -16.93 -4.45 -10.74
CA GLU A 65 -18.36 -4.24 -10.84
C GLU A 65 -18.87 -3.38 -9.68
N THR A 66 -19.94 -2.63 -9.93
CA THR A 66 -20.62 -1.85 -8.88
C THR A 66 -21.12 -2.78 -7.78
N THR A 67 -20.83 -2.44 -6.53
CA THR A 67 -21.26 -3.22 -5.37
C THR A 67 -22.77 -3.48 -5.38
N SER A 68 -23.16 -4.74 -5.49
CA SER A 68 -24.55 -5.20 -5.37
C SER A 68 -24.81 -5.73 -3.97
N ALA A 69 -25.86 -5.23 -3.31
CA ALA A 69 -26.26 -5.71 -1.98
C ALA A 69 -26.66 -7.19 -1.99
N ALA A 70 -27.30 -7.66 -3.07
CA ALA A 70 -27.73 -9.05 -3.19
C ALA A 70 -26.55 -10.04 -3.16
N SER A 71 -25.44 -9.71 -3.82
CA SER A 71 -24.23 -10.53 -3.83
C SER A 71 -23.63 -10.71 -2.44
N TYR A 72 -23.73 -9.69 -1.58
CA TYR A 72 -23.26 -9.77 -0.20
C TYR A 72 -24.18 -10.60 0.70
N MET A 73 -25.50 -10.53 0.47
CA MET A 73 -26.48 -11.30 1.22
C MET A 73 -26.34 -12.81 0.98
N ALA A 74 -25.97 -13.23 -0.23
CA ALA A 74 -25.70 -14.63 -0.55
C ALA A 74 -24.61 -15.25 0.35
N LEU A 75 -23.56 -14.48 0.66
CA LEU A 75 -22.46 -14.91 1.54
C LEU A 75 -22.90 -15.03 3.02
N MET A 76 -23.94 -14.29 3.42
CA MET A 76 -24.47 -14.38 4.80
C MET A 76 -25.35 -15.62 4.99
N THR A 77 -26.03 -16.08 3.93
CA THR A 77 -26.82 -17.31 3.96
C THR A 77 -25.97 -18.56 4.10
N GLU A 78 -24.79 -18.62 3.45
CA GLU A 78 -23.83 -19.73 3.61
C GLU A 78 -23.23 -19.82 5.02
N ALA A 79 -23.28 -18.74 5.82
CA ALA A 79 -22.79 -18.73 7.19
C ALA A 79 -23.82 -19.21 8.24
N THR A 80 -25.07 -19.43 7.82
CA THR A 80 -26.19 -19.84 8.69
C THR A 80 -26.61 -21.31 8.54
N GLU A 81 -25.89 -22.11 7.75
CA GLU A 81 -25.95 -23.59 7.77
C GLU A 81 -24.74 -24.17 8.53
#